data_AF-A0A1H5TTK7-F1
#
_entry.id   AF-A0A1H5TTK7-F1
#
_cell.length_a   1.000
_cell.length_b   1.000
_cell.length_c   1.000
_cell.angle_alpha   90.00
_cell.angle_beta   90.00
_cell.angle_gamma   90.00
#
_symmetry.space_group_name_H-M   'P 1'
#
loop_
_entity.id
_entity.type
_entity.pdbx_description
1 polymer ?
#
loop_
_entity_poly.entity_id
_entity_poly.type
_entity_poly.pdbx_seq_one_letter_code
_entity_poly.pdbx_strand_id
1 'polypeptide(L)'
;MANELQPVTDWLNSNTNKSIRIAKEEQEDIDRVDLQLNQFEYREYQPETPDDYTNGSALLLYGEGTVLNNGSEEALPQGTFVIPLEGLSVADLSEDSVVLKTERAIYSLTLQ
;
A
#
# COMPACT_ATOMS: atom_id res chain seq x y z
N MET A 1 17.24 4.86 0.38
CA MET A 1 16.20 5.30 1.33
C MET A 1 15.30 6.37 0.72
N ALA A 2 15.53 7.69 0.84
CA ALA A 2 14.57 8.69 0.32
C ALA A 2 14.39 8.68 -1.22
N ASN A 3 15.44 8.33 -1.97
CA ASN A 3 15.43 8.42 -3.43
C ASN A 3 14.68 7.27 -4.13
N GLU A 4 14.45 6.15 -3.44
CA GLU A 4 13.81 4.95 -4.02
C GLU A 4 12.27 5.01 -3.92
N LEU A 5 11.77 5.79 -2.95
CA LEU A 5 10.33 6.02 -2.77
C LEU A 5 9.79 7.14 -3.63
N GLN A 6 10.63 8.08 -4.05
CA GLN A 6 10.23 9.24 -4.84
C GLN A 6 9.33 8.88 -6.05
N PRO A 7 9.70 7.93 -6.94
CA PRO A 7 8.82 7.55 -8.06
C PRO A 7 7.47 6.98 -7.59
N VAL A 8 7.44 6.26 -6.48
CA VAL A 8 6.20 5.69 -5.90
C VAL A 8 5.33 6.81 -5.35
N THR A 9 5.92 7.75 -4.60
CA THR A 9 5.19 8.89 -4.03
C THR A 9 4.71 9.84 -5.12
N ASP A 10 5.45 10.00 -6.21
CA ASP A 10 5.03 10.80 -7.37
C ASP A 10 3.83 10.16 -8.09
N TRP A 11 3.84 8.83 -8.22
CA TRP A 11 2.71 8.08 -8.76
C TRP A 11 1.48 8.19 -7.85
N LEU A 12 1.64 8.04 -6.53
CA LEU A 12 0.55 8.20 -5.55
C LEU A 12 -0.02 9.62 -5.56
N ASN A 13 0.83 10.65 -5.61
CA ASN A 13 0.41 12.04 -5.75
C ASN A 13 -0.41 12.26 -7.04
N SER A 14 0.07 11.75 -8.17
CA SER A 14 -0.58 11.91 -9.48
C SER A 14 -1.92 11.17 -9.58
N ASN A 15 -2.12 10.17 -8.72
CA ASN A 15 -3.31 9.32 -8.68
C ASN A 15 -4.16 9.53 -7.41
N THR A 16 -3.90 10.62 -6.68
CA THR A 16 -4.78 11.04 -5.59
C THR A 16 -6.16 11.43 -6.16
N ASN A 17 -7.21 11.09 -5.42
CA ASN A 17 -8.63 11.13 -5.80
C ASN A 17 -9.04 10.16 -6.92
N LYS A 18 -8.23 9.14 -7.22
CA LYS A 18 -8.60 8.05 -8.14
C LYS A 18 -8.86 6.76 -7.38
N SER A 19 -9.62 5.86 -8.00
CA SER A 19 -9.80 4.49 -7.52
C SER A 19 -8.61 3.64 -7.95
N ILE A 20 -8.01 2.94 -7.01
CA ILE A 20 -6.94 1.98 -7.24
C ILE A 20 -7.32 0.61 -6.69
N ARG A 21 -6.92 -0.44 -7.39
CA ARG A 21 -6.91 -1.80 -6.84
C ARG A 21 -5.53 -2.10 -6.28
N ILE A 22 -5.50 -2.60 -5.05
CA ILE A 22 -4.31 -3.05 -4.36
C ILE A 22 -4.42 -4.57 -4.23
N ALA A 23 -3.43 -5.31 -4.74
CA ALA A 23 -3.27 -6.72 -4.47
C ALA A 23 -2.02 -6.92 -3.60
N LYS A 24 -2.18 -7.62 -2.48
CA LYS A 24 -1.10 -8.00 -1.57
C LYS A 24 -0.95 -9.51 -1.63
N GLU A 25 0.20 -9.97 -2.08
CA GLU A 25 0.53 -11.38 -2.22
C GLU A 25 1.55 -11.79 -1.16
N GLU A 26 1.16 -12.70 -0.28
CA GLU A 26 2.01 -13.33 0.75
C GLU A 26 2.01 -14.85 0.54
N GLN A 27 3.12 -15.38 0.02
CA GLN A 27 3.28 -16.81 -0.29
C GLN A 27 2.19 -17.33 -1.26
N GLU A 28 1.15 -18.00 -0.75
CA GLU A 28 0.04 -18.56 -1.54
C GLU A 28 -1.28 -17.81 -1.32
N ASP A 29 -1.26 -16.73 -0.52
CA ASP A 29 -2.44 -15.93 -0.19
C ASP A 29 -2.41 -14.57 -0.92
N ILE A 30 -3.56 -14.18 -1.48
CA ILE A 30 -3.71 -12.92 -2.21
C ILE A 30 -4.90 -12.16 -1.65
N ASP A 31 -4.60 -11.12 -0.89
CA ASP A 31 -5.58 -10.12 -0.45
C ASP A 31 -5.80 -9.09 -1.55
N ARG A 32 -7.05 -8.66 -1.73
CA ARG A 32 -7.40 -7.58 -2.67
C ARG A 32 -8.19 -6.49 -1.96
N VAL A 33 -7.84 -5.25 -2.26
CA VAL A 33 -8.50 -4.06 -1.73
C VAL A 33 -8.78 -3.10 -2.88
N ASP A 34 -10.01 -2.64 -3.00
CA ASP A 34 -10.34 -1.48 -3.84
C ASP A 34 -10.35 -0.25 -2.96
N LEU A 35 -9.60 0.79 -3.34
CA LEU A 35 -9.39 2.00 -2.53
C LEU A 35 -9.61 3.25 -3.37
N GLN A 36 -10.49 4.13 -2.91
CA GLN A 36 -10.54 5.51 -3.38
C GLN A 36 -9.46 6.31 -2.66
N LEU A 37 -8.30 6.48 -3.30
CA LEU A 37 -7.13 7.09 -2.67
C LEU A 37 -7.38 8.58 -2.42
N ASN A 38 -7.46 9.01 -1.17
CA ASN A 38 -7.69 10.41 -0.80
C ASN A 38 -6.39 11.15 -0.44
N GLN A 39 -5.49 10.46 0.25
CA GLN A 39 -4.19 10.99 0.66
C GLN A 39 -3.25 9.83 0.99
N PHE A 40 -1.96 10.11 1.08
CA PHE A 40 -0.99 9.16 1.63
C PHE A 40 -0.02 9.87 2.59
N GLU A 41 0.51 9.11 3.53
CA GLU A 41 1.50 9.58 4.50
C GLU A 41 2.67 8.60 4.54
N TYR A 42 3.88 9.15 4.63
CA TYR A 42 5.05 8.39 5.02
C TYR A 42 5.22 8.50 6.54
N ARG A 43 5.07 7.38 7.23
CA ARG A 43 5.35 7.27 8.66
C ARG A 43 6.77 6.76 8.85
N GLU A 44 7.59 7.53 9.54
CA GLU A 44 8.91 7.08 9.97
C GLU A 44 8.81 6.08 11.13
N TYR A 45 9.76 5.15 11.16
CA TYR A 45 9.95 4.24 12.29
C TYR A 45 9.91 4.98 13.63
N GLN A 46 8.98 4.58 14.50
CA GLN A 46 8.89 5.07 15.88
C GLN A 46 9.20 3.91 16.84
N PRO A 47 10.34 3.92 17.54
CA PRO A 47 10.74 2.83 18.44
C PRO A 47 9.85 2.66 19.69
N GLU A 48 8.87 3.53 19.91
CA GLU A 48 8.07 3.59 21.14
C GLU A 48 6.62 3.09 20.98
N THR A 49 6.22 2.61 19.79
CA THR A 49 4.87 2.06 19.57
C THR A 49 4.84 0.53 19.75
N PRO A 50 4.10 0.00 20.75
CA PRO A 50 4.11 -1.42 21.11
C PRO A 50 3.28 -2.34 20.18
N ASP A 51 2.73 -1.83 19.08
CA ASP A 51 2.00 -2.68 18.12
C ASP A 51 2.95 -3.33 17.12
N ASP A 52 3.09 -4.66 17.23
CA ASP A 52 3.98 -5.54 16.44
C ASP A 52 3.73 -5.49 14.92
N TYR A 53 2.65 -4.87 14.47
CA TYR A 53 2.34 -4.64 13.05
C TYR A 53 2.96 -3.36 12.48
N THR A 54 3.49 -2.48 13.33
CA THR A 54 4.01 -1.15 12.97
C THR A 54 5.46 -0.93 13.38
N ASN A 55 6.19 -2.00 13.68
CA ASN A 55 7.64 -1.94 13.87
C ASN A 55 8.32 -1.67 12.51
N GLY A 56 8.33 -0.41 12.06
CA GLY A 56 8.97 -0.03 10.81
C GLY A 56 8.46 1.29 10.24
N SER A 57 9.22 1.88 9.31
CA SER A 57 8.66 2.91 8.44
C SER A 57 7.59 2.29 7.52
N ALA A 58 6.54 3.05 7.22
CA ALA A 58 5.42 2.58 6.41
C ALA A 58 4.87 3.67 5.48
N LEU A 59 4.32 3.27 4.35
CA LEU A 59 3.41 4.09 3.55
C LEU A 59 1.98 3.79 3.97
N LEU A 60 1.25 4.84 4.35
CA LEU A 60 -0.15 4.79 4.75
C LEU A 60 -0.97 5.38 3.61
N LEU A 61 -1.88 4.60 3.05
CA LEU A 61 -2.78 5.02 1.99
C LEU A 61 -4.18 5.18 2.57
N TYR A 62 -4.68 6.41 2.60
CA TYR A 62 -5.96 6.73 3.21
C TYR A 62 -7.05 6.87 2.15
N GLY A 63 -8.22 6.35 2.45
CA GLY A 63 -9.34 6.38 1.53
C GLY A 63 -10.51 5.52 1.99
N GLU A 64 -11.65 5.73 1.36
CA GLU A 64 -12.73 4.74 1.44
C GLU A 64 -12.29 3.51 0.65
N GLY A 65 -12.21 2.37 1.34
CA GLY A 65 -11.74 1.14 0.73
C GLY A 65 -12.64 -0.04 1.07
N THR A 66 -12.57 -1.07 0.24
CA THR A 66 -13.28 -2.34 0.39
C THR A 66 -12.31 -3.49 0.21
N VAL A 67 -12.21 -4.36 1.22
CA VAL A 67 -11.48 -5.62 1.16
C VAL A 67 -12.35 -6.65 0.45
N LEU A 68 -11.80 -7.30 -0.56
CA LEU A 68 -12.46 -8.33 -1.37
C LEU A 68 -11.92 -9.70 -0.93
N ASN A 69 -12.72 -10.46 -0.18
CA ASN A 69 -12.27 -11.75 0.37
C ASN A 69 -13.28 -12.86 0.04
N ASN A 70 -12.88 -13.86 -0.76
CA ASN A 70 -13.68 -15.05 -1.11
C ASN A 70 -15.21 -14.86 -1.29
N GLY A 71 -15.63 -13.75 -1.90
CA GLY A 71 -17.03 -13.43 -2.21
C GLY A 71 -17.75 -12.55 -1.16
N SER A 72 -17.07 -12.11 -0.11
CA SER A 72 -17.51 -11.02 0.76
C SER A 72 -16.74 -9.73 0.45
N GLU A 73 -17.46 -8.62 0.61
CA GLU A 73 -16.92 -7.27 0.55
C GLU A 73 -17.06 -6.66 1.94
N GLU A 74 -15.94 -6.23 2.51
CA GLU A 74 -15.90 -5.62 3.84
C GLU A 74 -15.22 -4.26 3.77
N ALA A 75 -15.70 -3.29 4.54
CA ALA A 75 -15.08 -1.98 4.58
C ALA A 75 -13.63 -2.09 5.08
N LEU A 76 -12.71 -1.38 4.41
CA LEU A 76 -11.32 -1.31 4.81
C LEU A 76 -11.23 -0.72 6.23
N PRO A 77 -10.66 -1.45 7.20
CA PRO A 77 -10.56 -0.98 8.57
C PRO A 77 -9.85 0.38 8.63
N GLN A 78 -10.45 1.33 9.37
CA GLN A 78 -9.95 2.69 9.55
C GLN A 78 -9.73 3.48 8.25
N GLY A 79 -10.24 3.00 7.11
CA GLY A 79 -10.02 3.62 5.80
C GLY A 79 -8.54 3.80 5.46
N THR A 80 -7.68 2.88 5.93
CA THR A 80 -6.23 2.99 5.77
C THR A 80 -5.63 1.66 5.35
N PHE A 81 -4.90 1.64 4.24
CA PHE A 81 -4.07 0.52 3.82
C PHE A 81 -2.60 0.81 4.16
N VAL A 82 -1.87 -0.19 4.65
CA VAL A 82 -0.50 -0.02 5.14
C VAL A 82 0.47 -0.86 4.31
N ILE A 83 1.51 -0.21 3.78
CA ILE A 83 2.61 -0.87 3.07
C ILE A 83 3.89 -0.69 3.91
N PRO A 84 4.42 -1.77 4.52
CA PRO A 84 5.72 -1.72 5.20
C PRO A 84 6.84 -1.36 4.23
N LEU A 85 7.82 -0.58 4.70
CA LEU A 85 8.94 -0.14 3.86
C LEU A 85 10.24 -0.89 4.10
N GLU A 86 10.27 -1.77 5.10
CA GLU A 86 11.43 -2.61 5.37
C GLU A 86 11.72 -3.55 4.19
N GLY A 87 12.96 -3.49 3.70
CA GLY A 87 13.39 -4.22 2.51
C GLY A 87 12.65 -3.84 1.22
N LEU A 88 11.97 -2.68 1.19
CA LEU A 88 11.18 -2.30 0.03
C LEU A 88 12.05 -2.00 -1.19
N SER A 89 11.65 -2.58 -2.33
CA SER A 89 12.17 -2.29 -3.65
C SER A 89 11.01 -2.07 -4.63
N VAL A 90 11.20 -1.16 -5.59
CA VAL A 90 10.28 -0.96 -6.71
C VAL A 90 10.64 -1.98 -7.78
N ALA A 91 9.76 -2.95 -8.02
CA ALA A 91 9.98 -3.98 -9.02
C ALA A 91 9.53 -3.54 -10.41
N ASP A 92 8.46 -2.75 -10.47
CA ASP A 92 7.92 -2.19 -11.71
C ASP A 92 7.18 -0.87 -11.43
N LEU A 93 7.22 0.05 -12.38
CA LEU A 93 6.53 1.32 -12.34
C LEU A 93 6.13 1.71 -13.76
N SER A 94 4.84 1.94 -13.97
CA SER A 94 4.25 2.41 -15.22
C SER A 94 3.29 3.58 -14.96
N GLU A 95 2.64 4.09 -16.00
CA GLU A 95 1.63 5.14 -15.84
C GLU A 95 0.43 4.64 -15.01
N ASP A 96 0.03 3.38 -15.21
CA ASP A 96 -1.21 2.83 -14.64
C ASP A 96 -0.98 1.90 -13.45
N SER A 97 0.28 1.56 -13.15
CA SER A 97 0.59 0.59 -12.09
C SER A 97 1.93 0.82 -11.40
N VAL A 98 2.01 0.37 -10.14
CA VAL A 98 3.27 0.22 -9.41
C VAL A 98 3.32 -1.14 -8.72
N VAL A 99 4.46 -1.81 -8.80
CA VAL A 99 4.73 -3.07 -8.09
C VAL A 99 5.86 -2.87 -7.10
N LEU A 100 5.55 -3.08 -5.83
CA LEU A 100 6.46 -2.96 -4.71
C LEU A 100 6.72 -4.35 -4.13
N LYS A 101 7.97 -4.63 -3.76
CA LYS A 101 8.34 -5.87 -3.08
C LYS A 101 8.98 -5.54 -1.76
N THR A 102 8.50 -6.14 -0.69
CA THR A 102 9.13 -6.10 0.64
C THR A 102 9.71 -7.48 0.97
N GLU A 103 10.30 -7.64 2.16
CA GLU A 103 10.74 -8.96 2.62
C GLU A 103 9.59 -9.95 2.82
N ARG A 104 8.36 -9.43 3.02
CA ARG A 104 7.20 -10.24 3.40
C ARG A 104 6.22 -10.48 2.26
N ALA A 105 6.02 -9.48 1.40
CA ALA A 105 4.92 -9.48 0.44
C ALA A 105 5.25 -8.72 -0.85
N ILE A 106 4.47 -9.00 -1.89
CA ILE A 106 4.43 -8.21 -3.12
C ILE A 106 3.13 -7.41 -3.12
N TYR A 107 3.24 -6.11 -3.37
CA TYR A 107 2.12 -5.19 -3.47
C TYR A 107 2.02 -4.70 -4.91
N SER A 108 0.87 -4.93 -5.55
CA SER A 108 0.57 -4.41 -6.89
C SER A 108 -0.57 -3.41 -6.78
N LEU A 109 -0.30 -2.15 -7.12
CA LEU A 109 -1.30 -1.09 -7.18
C LEU A 109 -1.58 -0.81 -8.65
N THR A 110 -2.86 -0.79 -9.03
CA THR A 110 -3.28 -0.55 -10.41
C THR A 110 -4.46 0.41 -10.44
N LEU A 111 -4.46 1.35 -11.37
CA LEU A 111 -5.61 2.22 -11.63
C LEU A 111 -6.81 1.39 -12.11
N GLN A 112 -8.03 1.81 -11.72
CA GLN A 112 -9.27 1.25 -12.24
C GLN A 112 -9.91 2.12 -13.32
#